data_AF-A0A2E8KMT2-F1
#
_entry.id   AF-A0A2E8KMT2-F1
#
_cell.length_a   1.000
_cell.length_b   1.000
_cell.length_c   1.000
_cell.angle_alpha   90.00
_cell.angle_beta   90.00
_cell.angle_gamma   90.00
#
_symmetry.space_group_name_H-M   'P 1'
#
loop_
_entity.id
_entity.type
_entity.pdbx_description
1 polymer ?
#
loop_
_entity_poly.entity_id
_entity_poly.type
_entity_poly.pdbx_seq_one_letter_code
_entity_poly.pdbx_strand_id
1 'polypeptide(L)'
;MLELWKTFKRDQSDQSLRNRFIEIFYPLVKYNAERIWARLPDGVELDDLISSGTFGLMDAIDAYDLSRGVKFETYCVPRIRGAMLDELRTMDWVPRLVRSKAS
;
A
#
# COMPACT_ATOMS: atom_id res chain seq x y z
N MET A 1 -17.03 11.64 -0.52
CA MET A 1 -16.28 10.37 -0.74
C MET A 1 -17.07 9.35 -1.56
N LEU A 2 -18.30 9.02 -1.17
CA LEU A 2 -19.12 8.04 -1.91
C LEU A 2 -19.38 8.45 -3.37
N GLU A 3 -19.71 9.72 -3.63
CA GLU A 3 -19.92 10.20 -5.00
C GLU A 3 -18.64 10.15 -5.85
N LEU A 4 -17.48 10.47 -5.27
CA LEU A 4 -16.19 10.34 -5.96
C LEU A 4 -15.93 8.90 -6.41
N TRP A 5 -16.23 7.94 -5.52
CA TRP A 5 -16.14 6.52 -5.84
C TRP A 5 -17.12 6.09 -6.92
N LYS A 6 -18.38 6.54 -6.85
CA LYS A 6 -19.38 6.23 -7.89
C LYS A 6 -18.94 6.76 -9.25
N THR A 7 -18.40 7.97 -9.32
CA THR A 7 -17.88 8.55 -10.57
C THR A 7 -16.71 7.74 -11.11
N PHE A 8 -15.72 7.44 -10.25
CA PHE A 8 -14.57 6.64 -10.66
C PHE A 8 -14.94 5.21 -11.08
N LYS A 9 -15.92 4.58 -10.43
CA LYS A 9 -16.38 3.24 -10.83
C LYS A 9 -17.21 3.23 -12.12
N ARG A 10 -17.72 4.38 -12.57
CA ARG A 10 -18.34 4.51 -13.90
C ARG A 10 -17.30 4.66 -15.01
N ASP A 11 -16.19 5.34 -14.73
CA ASP A 11 -15.06 5.49 -15.65
C ASP A 11 -13.73 5.35 -14.89
N GLN A 12 -13.18 4.15 -14.90
CA GLN A 12 -11.89 3.87 -14.26
C GLN A 12 -10.68 4.31 -15.10
N SER A 13 -10.90 4.81 -16.32
CA SER A 13 -9.82 5.31 -17.18
C SER A 13 -9.39 6.74 -16.81
N ASP A 14 -10.23 7.46 -16.04
CA ASP A 14 -9.94 8.81 -15.56
C ASP A 14 -8.81 8.80 -14.51
N GLN A 15 -7.61 9.11 -15.00
CA GLN A 15 -6.41 9.21 -14.17
C GLN A 15 -6.50 10.31 -13.11
N SER A 16 -7.26 11.39 -13.36
CA SER A 16 -7.39 12.49 -12.39
C SER A 16 -8.15 12.03 -11.14
N LEU A 17 -9.17 11.20 -11.31
CA LEU A 17 -9.93 10.59 -10.21
C LEU A 17 -9.08 9.58 -9.44
N ARG A 18 -8.31 8.74 -10.14
CA ARG A 18 -7.36 7.81 -9.50
C ARG A 18 -6.33 8.59 -8.68
N ASN A 19 -5.69 9.60 -9.25
CA ASN A 19 -4.67 10.41 -8.58
C ASN A 19 -5.23 11.07 -7.32
N ARG A 20 -6.47 11.56 -7.37
CA ARG A 20 -7.14 12.14 -6.20
C ARG A 20 -7.34 11.13 -5.07
N PHE A 21 -7.66 9.87 -5.38
CA PHE A 21 -7.69 8.82 -4.35
C PHE A 21 -6.30 8.51 -3.79
N ILE A 22 -5.29 8.45 -4.65
CA ILE A 22 -3.90 8.24 -4.22
C ILE A 22 -3.53 9.34 -3.23
N GLU A 23 -3.72 10.61 -3.55
CA GLU A 23 -3.43 11.75 -2.66
C GLU A 23 -4.13 11.64 -1.30
N ILE A 24 -5.43 11.30 -1.30
CA ILE A 24 -6.23 11.15 -0.07
C ILE A 24 -5.68 10.05 0.83
N PHE A 25 -5.27 8.92 0.25
CA PHE A 25 -4.89 7.72 1.00
C PHE A 25 -3.38 7.52 1.12
N TYR A 26 -2.56 8.35 0.47
CA TYR A 26 -1.11 8.33 0.54
C TYR A 26 -0.55 8.42 1.97
N PRO A 27 -1.15 9.17 2.92
CA PRO A 27 -0.71 9.12 4.32
C PRO A 27 -0.75 7.72 4.94
N LEU A 28 -1.66 6.83 4.51
CA LEU A 28 -1.69 5.44 4.97
C LEU A 28 -0.50 4.63 4.46
N VAL A 29 -0.03 4.93 3.25
CA VAL A 29 1.19 4.33 2.69
C VAL A 29 2.39 4.74 3.51
N LYS A 30 2.60 6.06 3.70
CA LYS A 30 3.71 6.59 4.52
C LYS A 30 3.72 6.00 5.92
N TYR A 31 2.57 6.03 6.61
CA TYR A 31 2.45 5.48 7.95
C TYR A 31 2.81 3.99 8.03
N ASN A 32 2.38 3.18 7.05
CA ASN A 32 2.70 1.76 7.06
C ASN A 32 4.16 1.50 6.66
N ALA A 33 4.71 2.27 5.73
CA ALA A 33 6.10 2.19 5.31
C ALA A 33 7.04 2.48 6.49
N GLU A 34 6.85 3.61 7.17
CA GLU A 34 7.65 4.01 8.34
C GLU A 34 7.62 2.94 9.44
N ARG A 35 6.46 2.33 9.71
CA ARG A 35 6.32 1.28 10.73
C ARG A 35 7.00 -0.03 10.36
N ILE A 36 7.04 -0.37 9.08
CA ILE A 36 7.77 -1.55 8.59
C ILE A 36 9.26 -1.24 8.65
N TRP A 37 9.67 -0.10 8.08
CA TRP A 37 11.04 0.38 8.00
C TRP A 37 11.73 0.45 9.36
N ALA A 38 11.04 0.96 10.40
CA ALA A 38 11.56 1.05 11.76
C ALA A 38 11.95 -0.30 12.41
N ARG A 39 11.64 -1.43 11.75
CA ARG A 39 11.99 -2.79 12.21
C ARG A 39 13.01 -3.47 11.30
N LEU A 40 13.48 -2.81 10.26
CA LEU A 40 14.44 -3.35 9.31
C LEU A 40 15.87 -2.93 9.73
N PRO A 41 16.87 -3.80 9.55
CA PRO A 41 18.27 -3.39 9.61
C PRO A 41 18.65 -2.30 8.59
N ASP A 42 19.86 -1.77 8.72
CA ASP A 42 20.42 -0.77 7.81
C ASP A 42 20.53 -1.31 6.37
N GLY A 43 20.24 -0.45 5.39
CA GLY A 43 20.37 -0.77 3.96
C GLY A 43 19.06 -0.95 3.19
N VAL A 44 17.90 -0.86 3.86
CA VAL A 44 16.61 -0.71 3.18
C VAL A 44 16.20 0.75 3.19
N GLU A 45 15.86 1.30 2.02
CA GLU A 45 15.39 2.67 1.92
C GLU A 45 13.89 2.77 2.21
N LEU A 46 13.49 3.81 2.95
CA LEU A 46 12.07 4.06 3.24
C LEU A 46 11.30 4.36 1.95
N ASP A 47 11.92 5.03 0.99
CA ASP A 47 11.30 5.44 -0.26
C ASP A 47 10.92 4.23 -1.14
N ASP A 48 11.68 3.13 -1.09
CA ASP A 48 11.34 1.88 -1.77
C ASP A 48 10.05 1.26 -1.21
N LEU A 49 9.89 1.31 0.12
CA LEU A 49 8.66 0.86 0.78
C LEU A 49 7.48 1.77 0.46
N ILE A 50 7.69 3.09 0.43
CA ILE A 50 6.65 4.04 0.03
C ILE A 50 6.24 3.80 -1.43
N SER A 51 7.19 3.55 -2.33
CA SER A 51 6.95 3.30 -3.75
C SER A 51 6.14 2.01 -3.95
N SER A 52 6.63 0.87 -3.45
CA SER A 52 5.93 -0.43 -3.50
C SER A 52 4.55 -0.37 -2.84
N GLY A 53 4.45 0.28 -1.68
CA GLY A 53 3.18 0.53 -1.00
C GLY A 53 2.19 1.38 -1.79
N THR A 54 2.69 2.33 -2.58
CA THR A 54 1.85 3.16 -3.48
C THR A 54 1.29 2.33 -4.62
N PHE A 55 2.06 1.41 -5.21
CA PHE A 55 1.52 0.44 -6.18
C PHE A 55 0.43 -0.44 -5.55
N GLY A 56 0.65 -0.94 -4.33
CA GLY A 56 -0.38 -1.69 -3.61
C GLY A 56 -1.66 -0.88 -3.30
N LEU A 57 -1.52 0.44 -3.08
CA LEU A 57 -2.66 1.35 -2.95
C LEU A 57 -3.39 1.52 -4.29
N MET A 58 -2.68 1.70 -5.40
CA MET A 58 -3.26 1.82 -6.74
C MET A 58 -4.10 0.58 -7.10
N ASP A 59 -3.54 -0.62 -6.90
CA ASP A 59 -4.25 -1.87 -7.13
C ASP A 59 -5.47 -2.00 -6.22
N ALA A 60 -5.36 -1.54 -4.96
CA ALA A 60 -6.50 -1.50 -4.05
C ALA A 60 -7.60 -0.55 -4.55
N ILE A 61 -7.26 0.64 -5.04
CA ILE A 61 -8.24 1.61 -5.58
C ILE A 61 -9.01 0.99 -6.75
N ASP A 62 -8.28 0.37 -7.67
CA ASP A 62 -8.86 -0.24 -8.86
C ASP A 62 -9.78 -1.41 -8.50
N ALA A 63 -9.35 -2.29 -7.59
CA ALA A 63 -10.08 -3.50 -7.20
C ALA A 63 -11.16 -3.30 -6.12
N TYR A 64 -11.26 -2.13 -5.48
CA TYR A 64 -12.21 -1.91 -4.39
C TYR A 64 -13.68 -2.03 -4.83
N ASP A 65 -14.49 -2.71 -4.03
CA ASP A 65 -15.90 -2.96 -4.31
C ASP A 65 -16.77 -2.29 -3.25
N LEU A 66 -17.54 -1.29 -3.68
CA LEU A 66 -18.44 -0.49 -2.83
C LEU A 66 -19.58 -1.32 -2.24
N SER A 67 -19.98 -2.43 -2.88
CA SER A 67 -21.10 -3.25 -2.43
C SER A 67 -20.79 -4.06 -1.18
N ARG A 68 -19.50 -4.24 -0.84
CA ARG A 68 -19.05 -5.03 0.31
C ARG A 68 -19.24 -4.35 1.66
N GLY A 69 -19.57 -3.05 1.68
CA GLY A 69 -19.87 -2.31 2.93
C GLY A 69 -18.69 -2.12 3.89
N VAL A 70 -17.46 -2.47 3.49
CA VAL A 70 -16.24 -2.27 4.28
C VAL A 70 -15.60 -0.96 3.87
N LYS A 71 -15.14 -0.15 4.83
CA LYS A 71 -14.40 1.10 4.54
C LYS A 71 -13.16 0.82 3.70
N PHE A 72 -12.85 1.70 2.74
CA PHE A 72 -11.69 1.54 1.86
C PHE A 72 -10.38 1.44 2.65
N GLU A 73 -10.22 2.25 3.69
CA GLU A 73 -9.05 2.26 4.56
C GLU A 73 -8.81 0.89 5.21
N THR A 74 -9.88 0.21 5.62
CA THR A 74 -9.81 -1.14 6.18
C THR A 74 -9.39 -2.16 5.11
N TYR A 75 -9.86 -1.97 3.88
CA TYR A 75 -9.59 -2.86 2.75
C TYR A 75 -8.18 -2.68 2.14
N CYS A 76 -7.67 -1.44 2.06
CA CYS A 76 -6.43 -1.14 1.36
C CYS A 76 -5.18 -1.41 2.21
N VAL A 77 -5.25 -1.23 3.53
CA VAL A 77 -4.08 -1.39 4.43
C VAL A 77 -3.41 -2.77 4.29
N PRO A 78 -4.12 -3.91 4.29
CA PRO A 78 -3.49 -5.21 4.07
C PRO A 78 -2.79 -5.33 2.70
N ARG A 79 -3.33 -4.70 1.64
CA ARG A 79 -2.74 -4.72 0.30
C ARG A 79 -1.48 -3.86 0.21
N ILE A 80 -1.53 -2.65 0.76
CA ILE A 80 -0.37 -1.75 0.86
C ILE A 80 0.78 -2.47 1.56
N ARG A 81 0.50 -3.09 2.71
CA ARG A 81 1.51 -3.85 3.47
C ARG A 81 1.98 -5.08 2.71
N GLY A 82 1.09 -5.76 1.98
CA GLY A 82 1.43 -6.89 1.12
C GLY A 82 2.48 -6.51 0.08
N ALA A 83 2.23 -5.45 -0.68
CA ALA A 83 3.15 -4.95 -1.71
C ALA A 83 4.53 -4.59 -1.12
N MET A 84 4.57 -3.91 0.02
CA MET A 84 5.83 -3.61 0.73
C MET A 84 6.59 -4.88 1.15
N LEU A 85 5.87 -5.88 1.68
CA LEU A 85 6.49 -7.13 2.11
C LEU A 85 6.94 -7.99 0.92
N ASP A 86 6.27 -7.87 -0.22
CA ASP A 86 6.67 -8.55 -1.46
C ASP A 86 7.96 -7.92 -2.02
N GLU A 87 8.09 -6.59 -1.98
CA GLU A 87 9.33 -5.88 -2.33
C GLU A 87 10.50 -6.30 -1.42
N LEU A 88 10.26 -6.44 -0.11
CA LEU A 88 11.30 -6.93 0.80
C LEU A 88 11.71 -8.38 0.51
N ARG A 89 10.83 -9.20 -0.07
CA ARG A 89 11.17 -10.57 -0.48
C ARG A 89 12.02 -10.59 -1.74
N THR A 90 11.74 -9.72 -2.72
CA THR A 90 12.54 -9.63 -3.95
C THR A 90 13.96 -9.13 -3.68
N MET A 91 14.14 -8.32 -2.64
CA MET A 91 15.46 -7.85 -2.16
C MET A 91 16.24 -8.88 -1.31
N ASP A 92 15.75 -10.11 -1.14
CA ASP A 92 16.34 -11.13 -0.24
C ASP A 92 16.52 -10.65 1.22
N TRP A 93 15.64 -9.77 1.69
CA TRP A 93 15.74 -9.21 3.04
C TRP A 93 15.10 -10.09 4.11
N VAL A 94 13.98 -10.73 3.76
CA VAL A 94 13.20 -11.57 4.67
C VAL A 94 14.02 -12.71 5.31
N PRO A 95 14.98 -13.38 4.62
CA PRO A 95 15.85 -14.38 5.25
C PRO A 95 16.79 -13.84 6.34
N ARG A 96 17.10 -12.54 6.38
CA ARG A 96 18.04 -11.94 7.36
C ARG A 96 17.37 -11.60 8.68
N LEU A 97 16.13 -11.11 8.66
CA LEU A 97 15.38 -10.72 9.86
C LEU A 97 14.95 -11.91 10.72
N VAL A 98 14.67 -13.06 10.10
CA VAL A 98 14.35 -14.30 10.82
C VAL A 98 15.61 -14.94 11.42
N ARG A 99 16.77 -14.75 10.79
CA ARG A 99 18.05 -15.31 11.24
C ARG A 99 18.62 -14.60 12.48
N SER A 100 18.32 -13.31 12.70
CA SER A 100 18.79 -12.58 13.90
C SER A 100 18.00 -12.89 15.18
N LYS A 101 16.83 -13.54 15.09
CA LYS A 101 16.02 -13.95 16.26
C LYS A 101 16.19 -15.42 16.66
N ALA A 102 17.02 -16.17 15.95
CA ALA A 102 17.27 -17.60 16.20
C ALA A 102 18.71 -17.88 16.67
N SER A 103 19.48 -16.84 17.01
CA SER A 103 20.81 -16.95 17.60
C SER A 103 20.81 -16.51 19.06
#